data_AF-A0A7V3VYD3-F1
#
_entry.id   AF-A0A7V3VYD3-F1
#
_cell.length_a   1.000
_cell.length_b   1.000
_cell.length_c   1.000
_cell.angle_alpha   90.00
_cell.angle_beta   90.00
_cell.angle_gamma   90.00
#
_symmetry.space_group_name_H-M   'P 1'
#
loop_
_entity.id
_entity.type
_entity.pdbx_description
1 polymer ?
#
loop_
_entity_poly.entity_id
_entity_poly.type
_entity_poly.pdbx_seq_one_letter_code
_entity_poly.pdbx_strand_id
1 'polypeptide(L)' 'MRSIYELTTEEAYQVVTEYLGHPLPPLDAIENEDWGRDYLLQHFQQHSVEELAAIGLTWDTPAGP' A
#
# COMPACT_ATOMS: atom_id res chain seq x y z
N MET A 1 12.58 5.04 -5.38
CA MET A 1 11.28 4.89 -4.70
C MET A 1 10.43 3.97 -5.54
N ARG A 2 9.78 2.99 -4.93
CA ARG A 2 8.91 2.04 -5.63
C ARG A 2 7.47 2.57 -5.61
N SER A 3 6.72 2.34 -6.67
CA SER A 3 5.30 2.68 -6.69
C SER A 3 4.50 1.79 -5.73
N ILE A 4 3.53 2.36 -5.01
CA ILE A 4 2.57 1.58 -4.23
C ILE A 4 1.76 0.62 -5.12
N TYR A 5 1.62 0.92 -6.43
CA TYR A 5 0.95 0.08 -7.40
C TYR A 5 1.78 -1.14 -7.83
N GLU A 6 3.08 -1.14 -7.56
CA GLU A 6 3.99 -2.27 -7.86
C GLU A 6 4.13 -3.25 -6.68
N LEU A 7 3.64 -2.88 -5.49
CA LEU A 7 3.65 -3.74 -4.32
C LEU A 7 2.69 -4.91 -4.51
N THR A 8 3.08 -6.10 -4.05
CA THR A 8 2.13 -7.19 -3.86
C THR A 8 1.14 -6.86 -2.75
N THR A 9 0.02 -7.59 -2.67
CA THR A 9 -0.96 -7.42 -1.59
C THR A 9 -0.33 -7.63 -0.21
N GLU A 10 0.50 -8.65 -0.06
CA GLU A 10 1.27 -8.92 1.17
C GLU A 10 2.24 -7.78 1.51
N GLU A 11 3.02 -7.29 0.54
CA GLU A 11 3.94 -6.17 0.77
C GLU A 11 3.20 -4.90 1.20
N ALA A 12 2.11 -4.56 0.50
CA ALA A 12 1.27 -3.42 0.84
C ALA A 12 0.64 -3.57 2.24
N TYR A 13 0.17 -4.78 2.59
CA TYR A 13 -0.37 -5.10 3.90
C TYR A 13 0.66 -4.87 5.01
N GLN A 14 1.86 -5.42 4.85
CA GLN A 14 2.94 -5.25 5.83
C GLN A 14 3.29 -3.77 6.00
N VAL A 15 3.33 -3.01 4.91
CA VAL A 15 3.60 -1.57 5.00
C VAL A 15 2.51 -0.83 5.79
N VAL A 16 1.24 -1.06 5.46
CA VAL A 16 0.12 -0.39 6.11
C VAL A 16 0.04 -0.74 7.60
N THR A 17 0.32 -2.00 7.96
CA THR A 17 0.29 -2.45 9.35
C THR A 17 1.52 -2.03 10.16
N GLU A 18 2.72 -2.20 9.64
CA GLU A 18 3.96 -1.97 10.39
C GLU A 18 4.41 -0.49 10.37
N TYR A 19 4.20 0.22 9.26
CA TYR A 19 4.72 1.58 9.10
C TYR A 19 3.62 2.63 9.25
N LEU A 20 2.43 2.38 8.70
CA LEU A 20 1.31 3.33 8.78
C LEU A 20 0.45 3.11 10.04
N GLY A 21 0.56 1.93 10.66
CA GLY A 21 -0.08 1.61 11.94
C GLY A 21 -1.60 1.47 11.86
N HIS A 22 -2.16 1.18 10.68
CA HIS A 22 -3.61 1.03 10.53
C HIS A 22 -4.05 -0.41 10.83
N PRO A 23 -5.15 -0.60 11.59
CA PRO A 23 -5.71 -1.92 11.84
C PRO A 23 -6.36 -2.46 10.56
N LEU A 24 -5.80 -3.53 10.03
CA LEU A 24 -6.34 -4.23 8.86
C LEU A 24 -6.98 -5.58 9.25
N PRO A 25 -7.98 -6.05 8.48
CA PRO A 25 -8.44 -7.44 8.57
C PRO A 25 -7.29 -8.40 8.20
N PRO A 26 -7.38 -9.70 8.54
CA PRO A 26 -6.31 -10.66 8.25
C PRO A 26 -5.92 -10.65 6.77
N LEU A 27 -4.62 -10.80 6.49
CA LEU A 27 -4.09 -10.82 5.12
C LEU A 27 -4.86 -11.78 4.21
N ASP A 28 -5.20 -12.97 4.71
CA ASP A 28 -5.99 -13.96 3.97
C ASP A 28 -7.35 -13.41 3.48
N ALA A 29 -8.03 -12.58 4.28
CA ALA A 29 -9.28 -11.94 3.85
C ALA A 29 -9.02 -10.89 2.77
N ILE A 30 -7.92 -10.16 2.86
CA ILE A 30 -7.53 -9.15 1.85
C ILE A 30 -7.10 -9.81 0.54
N GLU A 31 -6.36 -10.93 0.58
CA GLU A 31 -5.90 -11.62 -0.63
C GLU A 31 -7.02 -12.39 -1.35
N ASN A 32 -7.96 -12.96 -0.59
CA ASN A 32 -9.05 -13.74 -1.16
C ASN A 32 -10.19 -12.88 -1.73
N GLU A 33 -10.33 -11.63 -1.29
CA GLU A 33 -11.43 -10.76 -1.70
C GLU A 33 -10.99 -9.73 -2.75
N ASP A 34 -11.84 -9.50 -3.77
CA ASP A 34 -11.56 -8.54 -4.86
C ASP A 34 -11.35 -7.08 -4.39
N TRP A 35 -11.78 -6.73 -3.18
CA TRP A 35 -11.62 -5.39 -2.60
C TRP A 35 -10.29 -5.17 -1.89
N GLY A 36 -9.53 -6.21 -1.56
CA GLY A 36 -8.40 -6.11 -0.63
C GLY A 36 -7.28 -5.18 -1.11
N ARG A 37 -6.88 -5.31 -2.38
CA ARG A 37 -5.84 -4.45 -2.96
C ARG A 37 -6.26 -2.97 -2.98
N ASP A 38 -7.50 -2.69 -3.40
CA ASP A 38 -8.01 -1.32 -3.46
C ASP A 38 -8.09 -0.70 -2.06
N TYR A 39 -8.52 -1.50 -1.07
CA TYR A 39 -8.58 -1.09 0.33
C TYR A 39 -7.20 -0.74 0.91
N LEU A 40 -6.16 -1.53 0.60
CA LEU A 40 -4.78 -1.20 0.96
C LEU A 40 -4.34 0.12 0.32
N LEU A 41 -4.59 0.30 -0.98
CA LEU A 41 -4.27 1.53 -1.70
C LEU A 41 -4.94 2.75 -1.08
N GLN A 42 -6.20 2.64 -0.65
CA GLN A 42 -6.91 3.72 0.05
C GLN A 42 -6.22 4.17 1.33
N HIS A 43 -5.59 3.26 2.10
CA HIS A 43 -4.83 3.65 3.29
C HIS A 43 -3.60 4.46 2.93
N PHE A 44 -2.88 4.06 1.88
CA PHE A 44 -1.78 4.89 1.39
C PHE A 44 -2.29 6.30 1.07
N GLN A 45 -3.51 6.47 0.50
CA GLN A 45 -4.01 7.79 0.03
C GLN A 45 -4.31 8.77 1.15
N GLN A 46 -4.33 8.28 2.39
CA GLN A 46 -4.48 9.09 3.59
C GLN A 46 -3.14 9.73 4.01
N HIS A 47 -2.01 9.24 3.49
CA HIS A 47 -0.68 9.73 3.81
C HIS A 47 -0.10 10.61 2.70
N SER A 48 0.71 11.57 3.11
CA SER A 48 1.37 12.50 2.22
C SER A 48 2.50 11.81 1.44
N VAL A 49 2.84 12.35 0.26
CA VAL A 49 3.97 11.87 -0.55
C VAL A 49 5.26 11.82 0.27
N GLU A 50 5.47 12.77 1.17
CA GLU A 50 6.64 12.84 2.06
C GLU A 50 6.71 11.68 3.07
N GLU A 51 5.56 11.25 3.61
CA GLU A 51 5.48 10.12 4.54
C GLU A 51 5.75 8.80 3.82
N LEU A 52 5.18 8.63 2.61
CA LEU A 52 5.48 7.47 1.78
C LEU A 52 6.94 7.47 1.33
N ALA A 53 7.48 8.63 0.98
CA ALA A 53 8.87 8.80 0.61
C ALA A 53 9.82 8.42 1.75
N ALA A 54 9.46 8.69 3.01
CA ALA A 54 10.24 8.31 4.18
C ALA A 54 10.41 6.78 4.31
N ILE A 55 9.44 6.00 3.81
CA ILE A 55 9.49 4.53 3.73
C ILE A 55 9.88 4.02 2.33
N GLY A 56 10.36 4.90 1.45
CA GLY A 56 10.86 4.55 0.12
C GLY A 56 9.78 4.29 -0.94
N LEU A 57 8.52 4.63 -0.65
CA LEU A 57 7.36 4.45 -1.53
C LEU A 57 6.94 5.76 -2.21
N THR A 58 6.18 5.62 -3.30
CA THR A 58 5.60 6.75 -4.03
C THR A 58 4.26 6.38 -4.67
N TRP A 59 3.47 7.41 -4.94
CA TRP A 59 2.25 7.40 -5.76
C TRP A 59 2.51 7.23 -7.24
N ASP A 60 3.73 7.55 -7.67
CA ASP A 60 4.06 7.61 -9.08
C ASP A 60 3.86 6.22 -9.69
N THR A 61 2.80 6.05 -10.47
CA THR A 61 2.68 4.90 -11.37
C THR A 61 3.90 4.98 -12.28
N PRO A 62 4.75 3.94 -12.38
CA PRO A 62 5.94 4.02 -13.21
C PRO A 62 5.51 4.52 -14.57
N ALA A 63 5.95 5.73 -14.92
CA ALA A 63 5.60 6.35 -16.18
C ALA A 63 6.00 5.35 -17.27
N GLY A 64 5.01 4.68 -17.85
CA GLY A 64 5.22 3.82 -19.00
C GLY A 64 5.88 4.63 -20.12
N PRO A 65 6.70 3.99 -20.96
CA PRO A 65 7.53 4.66 -21.97
C PRO A 65 6.74 5.54 -22.94
#